data_AF-T1C164-F1
#
_entry.id   AF-T1C164-F1
#
_cell.length_a   1.000
_cell.length_b   1.000
_cell.length_c   1.000
_cell.angle_alpha   90.00
_cell.angle_beta   90.00
_cell.angle_gamma   90.00
#
_symmetry.space_group_name_H-M   'P 1'
#
loop_
_entity.id
_entity.type
_entity.pdbx_description
1 polymer ?
#
loop_
_entity_poly.entity_id
_entity_poly.type
_entity_poly.pdbx_seq_one_letter_code
_entity_poly.pdbx_strand_id
1 'polypeptide(L)' 'MYPTLAGQHESYLIRALHEYQTGYRKNPIMNAMAASLSATDIRIIAAYFSRLRPGLHTVPRPLFKWEVKK' A
#
# COMPACT_ATOMS: atom_id res chain seq x y z
N MET A 1 1.63 -2.81 14.65
CA MET A 1 1.45 -3.58 13.40
C MET A 1 1.78 -2.67 12.22
N TYR A 2 2.55 -3.14 11.24
CA TYR A 2 2.95 -2.36 10.06
C TYR A 2 2.25 -2.86 8.80
N PRO A 3 1.86 -1.97 7.87
CA PRO A 3 1.19 -2.37 6.64
C PRO A 3 2.16 -3.04 5.65
N THR A 4 1.64 -3.96 4.85
CA THR A 4 2.36 -4.51 3.70
C THR A 4 2.38 -3.49 2.55
N LEU A 5 3.56 -3.17 2.03
CA LEU A 5 3.73 -2.24 0.90
C LEU A 5 3.95 -2.94 -0.45
N ALA A 6 4.40 -4.20 -0.41
CA ALA A 6 4.70 -4.97 -1.61
C ALA A 6 3.45 -5.20 -2.46
N GLY A 7 3.54 -4.90 -3.75
CA GLY A 7 2.45 -5.08 -4.72
C GLY A 7 1.34 -4.04 -4.60
N GLN A 8 1.51 -3.00 -3.80
CA GLN A 8 0.54 -1.92 -3.70
C GLN A 8 0.62 -1.01 -4.93
N HIS A 9 -0.52 -0.46 -5.36
CA HIS A 9 -0.58 0.45 -6.50
C HIS A 9 0.39 1.63 -6.36
N GLU A 10 1.19 1.87 -7.39
CA GLU A 10 2.19 2.94 -7.43
C GLU A 10 1.59 4.31 -7.13
N SER A 11 0.46 4.65 -7.76
CA SER A 11 -0.26 5.92 -7.55
C SER A 11 -0.70 6.11 -6.08
N TYR A 12 -1.08 5.03 -5.41
CA TYR A 12 -1.43 5.07 -3.99
C TYR A 12 -0.20 5.36 -3.13
N LEU A 13 0.93 4.70 -3.41
CA LEU A 13 2.17 4.90 -2.66
C LEU A 13 2.70 6.34 -2.81
N ILE A 14 2.66 6.89 -4.02
CA ILE A 14 3.03 8.30 -4.29
C ILE A 14 2.15 9.23 -3.45
N ARG A 15 0.81 9.07 -3.54
CA ARG A 15 -0.13 9.90 -2.77
C ARG A 15 0.12 9.78 -1.27
N ALA A 16 0.28 8.55 -0.76
CA ALA A 16 0.50 8.30 0.65
C ALA A 16 1.76 8.97 1.18
N LEU A 17 2.88 8.87 0.45
CA LEU A 17 4.15 9.50 0.84
C LEU A 17 4.04 11.03 0.84
N HIS A 18 3.35 11.62 -0.13
CA HIS A 18 3.05 13.05 -0.13
C HIS A 18 2.14 13.47 1.04
N GLU A 19 1.12 12.67 1.38
CA GLU A 19 0.24 12.93 2.51
C GLU A 19 0.99 12.85 3.85
N TYR A 20 1.99 11.97 3.99
CA TYR A 20 2.85 11.93 5.18
C TYR A 20 3.81 13.12 5.24
N GLN A 21 4.36 13.53 4.11
CA GLN A 21 5.25 14.70 4.02
C GLN A 21 4.53 16.01 4.37
N THR A 22 3.28 16.15 3.94
CA THR A 22 2.44 17.34 4.22
C THR A 22 1.75 17.28 5.58
N GLY A 23 1.77 16.13 6.26
CA GLY A 23 1.08 15.91 7.53
C GLY A 23 -0.43 15.68 7.40
N TYR A 24 -0.98 15.58 6.18
CA TYR A 24 -2.37 15.18 5.95
C TYR A 24 -2.67 13.80 6.53
N ARG A 25 -1.73 12.86 6.35
CA ARG A 25 -1.73 11.59 7.08
C ARG A 25 -0.92 11.73 8.36
N LYS A 26 -1.58 11.45 9.49
CA LYS A 26 -0.96 11.56 10.82
C LYS A 26 -0.30 10.24 11.21
N ASN A 27 1.02 10.18 11.06
CA ASN A 27 1.84 9.12 11.63
C ASN A 27 3.26 9.65 11.89
N PRO A 28 3.68 9.90 13.14
CA PRO A 28 4.98 10.51 13.44
C PRO A 28 6.17 9.77 12.84
N ILE A 29 6.12 8.43 12.79
CA ILE A 29 7.19 7.60 12.23
C ILE A 29 7.27 7.80 10.71
N MET A 30 6.14 7.65 10.01
CA MET A 30 6.13 7.81 8.54
C MET A 30 6.36 9.26 8.12
N ASN A 31 5.94 10.24 8.92
CA ASN A 31 6.20 11.65 8.66
C ASN A 31 7.70 11.95 8.70
N ALA A 32 8.40 11.45 9.73
CA ALA A 32 9.85 11.58 9.82
C ALA A 32 10.57 10.89 8.66
N MET A 33 10.09 9.72 8.23
CA MET A 33 10.67 8.98 7.10
C MET A 33 10.40 9.67 5.75
N ALA A 34 9.24 10.31 5.57
CA ALA A 34 8.88 11.00 4.33
C ALA A 34 9.41 12.44 4.25
N ALA A 35 9.80 13.04 5.38
CA ALA A 35 10.22 14.44 5.46
C ALA A 35 11.43 14.77 4.57
N SER A 36 12.39 13.85 4.45
CA SER A 36 13.61 14.04 3.66
C SER A 36 13.52 13.60 2.20
N LEU A 37 12.39 13.01 1.78
CA LEU A 37 12.26 12.45 0.43
C LEU A 37 11.97 13.55 -0.60
N SER A 38 12.70 13.54 -1.71
CA SER A 38 12.35 14.36 -2.86
C SER A 38 11.16 13.77 -3.64
N ALA A 39 10.52 14.57 -4.49
CA ALA A 39 9.47 14.08 -5.38
C ALA A 39 9.95 12.96 -6.32
N THR A 40 11.25 12.94 -6.66
CA THR A 40 11.86 11.89 -7.47
C THR A 40 12.04 10.60 -6.66
N ASP A 41 12.50 10.70 -5.42
CA ASP A 41 12.64 9.54 -4.53
C ASP A 41 11.29 8.87 -4.27
N ILE A 42 10.25 9.67 -4.03
CA ILE A 42 8.88 9.18 -3.84
C ILE A 42 8.43 8.33 -5.03
N ARG A 43 8.68 8.79 -6.27
CA ARG A 43 8.35 8.04 -7.49
C ARG A 43 9.15 6.76 -7.60
N ILE A 44 10.45 6.79 -7.34
CA ILE A 44 11.32 5.60 -7.41
C ILE A 44 10.90 4.55 -6.38
N ILE A 45 10.65 4.98 -5.14
CA ILE A 45 10.21 4.11 -4.05
C ILE A 45 8.86 3.48 -4.38
N ALA A 46 7.90 4.28 -4.83
CA ALA A 46 6.58 3.80 -5.22
C ALA A 46 6.65 2.79 -6.37
N ALA A 47 7.42 3.08 -7.42
CA ALA A 47 7.63 2.19 -8.56
C ALA A 47 8.26 0.87 -8.10
N TYR A 48 9.27 0.91 -7.22
CA TYR A 48 9.91 -0.28 -6.68
C TYR A 48 8.92 -1.17 -5.92
N PHE A 49 8.23 -0.63 -4.90
CA PHE A 49 7.31 -1.42 -4.07
C PHE A 49 6.11 -1.96 -4.84
N SER A 50 5.62 -1.23 -5.86
CA SER A 50 4.51 -1.67 -6.69
C SER A 50 4.82 -2.92 -7.53
N ARG A 51 6.10 -3.15 -7.84
CA ARG A 51 6.56 -4.30 -8.62
C ARG A 51 6.88 -5.53 -7.76
N LEU A 52 6.92 -5.38 -6.44
CA LEU A 52 7.13 -6.50 -5.55
C LEU A 52 5.90 -7.40 -5.52
N ARG A 53 6.12 -8.71 -5.34
CA ARG A 53 5.02 -9.67 -5.20
C ARG A 53 4.23 -9.37 -3.91
N PRO A 54 2.91 -9.17 -3.97
CA PRO A 54 2.12 -8.89 -2.77
C PRO A 54 2.20 -10.08 -1.80
N GLY A 55 2.49 -9.79 -0.53
CA GLY A 55 2.47 -10.78 0.55
C GLY A 55 1.06 -11.06 1.08
N LEU A 56 0.06 -10.32 0.61
CA LEU A 56 -1.34 -10.52 0.92
C LEU A 56 -1.95 -11.45 -0.12
N HIS A 57 -2.29 -12.66 0.30
CA HIS A 57 -3.12 -13.57 -0.47
C HIS A 57 -4.57 -13.38 -0.04
N THR A 58 -5.45 -13.08 -0.99
CA THR A 58 -6.89 -13.14 -0.75
C THR A 58 -7.32 -14.60 -0.89
N VAL A 59 -7.99 -15.14 0.13
CA VAL A 59 -8.75 -16.37 -0.06
C VAL A 59 -9.94 -15.99 -0.95
N PRO A 60 -10.09 -16.57 -2.15
CA PRO A 60 -11.28 -16.31 -2.96
C PRO A 60 -12.49 -16.70 -2.13
N ARG A 61 -13.47 -15.79 -2.02
CA ARG A 61 -14.73 -16.12 -1.36
C ARG A 61 -15.28 -17.37 -2.08
N PRO A 62 -15.50 -18.49 -1.39
CA PRO A 62 -16.15 -19.62 -2.03
C PRO A 62 -17.48 -19.11 -2.57
N LEU A 63 -17.70 -19.27 -3.88
CA LEU A 63 -19.01 -19.02 -4.47
C LEU A 63 -19.97 -19.94 -3.71
N PHE A 64 -20.81 -19.34 -2.86
CA PHE A 64 -21.78 -20.06 -2.06
C PHE A 64 -22.71 -20.81 -3.00
N LYS A 65 -22.44 -22.09 -3.26
CA LYS A 65 -23.34 -22.97 -3.98
C LYS A 65 -24.34 -23.48 -2.95
N TRP A 66 -25.57 -22.97 -3.00
CA TRP A 66 -26.71 -23.63 -2.33
C TRP A 66 -26.87 -25.00 -2.97
N GLU A 67 -26.42 -26.05 -2.29
CA GLU A 67 -26.80 -27.41 -2.65
C GLU A 67 -28.14 -27.68 -1.97
N VAL A 68 -29.22 -27.45 -2.72
CA VAL A 68 -30.57 -27.86 -2.31
C VAL A 68 -30.56 -29.39 -2.33
N LYS A 69 -30.32 -30.01 -1.17
CA LYS A 69 -30.62 -31.42 -0.98
C LYS A 69 -32.14 -31.58 -1.07
N LYS A 70 -32.60 -32.28 -2.11
CA LYS A 70 -33.94 -32.89 -2.14
C LYS A 70 -33.98 -34.09 -1.20
#